data_AF-A0A401SST1-F1
#
_entry.id   AF-A0A401SST1-F1
#
_cell.length_a   1.000
_cell.length_b   1.000
_cell.length_c   1.000
_cell.angle_alpha   90.00
_cell.angle_beta   90.00
_cell.angle_gamma   90.00
#
_symmetry.space_group_name_H-M   'P 1'
#
loop_
_entity.id
_entity.type
_entity.pdbx_description
1 polymer ?
#
loop_
_entity_poly.entity_id
_entity_poly.type
_entity_poly.pdbx_seq_one_letter_code
_entity_poly.pdbx_strand_id
1 'polypeptide(L)'
;MLKAVGGIQRSNCDSSAASILRQHYKRPYFIPAISESSKMDWIFMGVPGHGAHMHIDDVDNPSWQAQIKGIKHWKLEPPAECYYECSSLEAIVYPGQIIVLDTNKWFHETHILGEELSITIGSEYD
;
A
#
# COMPACT_ATOMS: atom_id res chain seq x y z
N MET A 1 4.69 -17.59 -22.93
CA MET A 1 5.14 -16.28 -23.44
C MET A 1 5.07 -15.31 -22.28
N LEU A 2 6.18 -15.13 -21.54
CA LEU A 2 6.22 -14.23 -20.38
C LEU A 2 6.29 -12.78 -20.86
N LYS A 3 5.31 -11.96 -20.47
CA LYS A 3 5.50 -10.52 -20.36
C LYS A 3 5.73 -10.22 -18.88
N ALA A 4 7.00 -10.02 -18.52
CA ALA A 4 7.35 -9.31 -17.29
C ALA A 4 7.17 -7.81 -17.57
N VAL A 5 6.12 -7.22 -17.02
CA VAL A 5 5.95 -5.76 -16.91
C VAL A 5 5.95 -5.47 -15.40
N GLY A 6 6.80 -4.53 -14.99
CA GLY A 6 7.42 -4.45 -13.67
C GLY A 6 6.48 -4.28 -12.46
N GLY A 7 6.90 -4.90 -11.35
CA GLY A 7 6.27 -4.85 -10.02
C GLY A 7 5.92 -6.25 -9.48
N ILE A 8 6.39 -6.60 -8.29
CA ILE A 8 5.97 -7.80 -7.54
C ILE A 8 5.14 -7.32 -6.35
N GLN A 9 3.84 -7.64 -6.35
CA GLN A 9 2.95 -7.54 -5.20
C GLN A 9 2.68 -8.97 -4.71
N ARG A 10 3.03 -9.25 -3.45
CA ARG A 10 2.81 -10.58 -2.86
C ARG A 10 2.12 -10.46 -1.51
N SER A 11 0.90 -10.98 -1.44
CA SER A 11 0.20 -11.26 -0.18
C SER A 11 0.87 -12.44 0.50
N ASN A 12 1.24 -12.27 1.77
CA ASN A 12 1.90 -13.33 2.52
C ASN A 12 0.87 -14.18 3.27
N CYS A 13 0.32 -15.20 2.59
CA CYS A 13 -0.60 -16.15 3.20
C CYS A 13 0.10 -17.25 4.04
N ASP A 14 1.44 -17.28 4.05
CA ASP A 14 2.23 -18.27 4.79
C ASP A 14 2.54 -17.75 6.20
N SER A 15 2.06 -18.45 7.22
CA SER A 15 2.18 -18.02 8.62
C SER A 15 3.63 -17.96 9.12
N SER A 16 4.54 -18.77 8.58
CA SER A 16 5.96 -18.73 8.93
C SER A 16 6.63 -17.49 8.34
N ALA A 17 6.41 -17.23 7.05
CA ALA A 17 6.93 -16.05 6.40
C ALA A 17 6.33 -14.77 7.01
N ALA A 18 5.04 -14.78 7.37
CA ALA A 18 4.37 -13.63 7.97
C ALA A 18 4.89 -13.37 9.39
N SER A 19 5.15 -14.43 10.17
CA SER A 19 5.82 -14.32 11.46
C SER A 19 7.24 -13.74 11.35
N ILE A 20 8.00 -14.11 10.31
CA ILE A 20 9.33 -13.53 10.07
C ILE A 20 9.21 -12.05 9.71
N LEU A 21 8.28 -11.70 8.81
CA LEU A 21 8.09 -10.31 8.38
C LEU A 21 7.71 -9.41 9.57
N ARG A 22 6.82 -9.88 10.46
CA ARG A 22 6.42 -9.18 11.69
C ARG A 22 7.53 -8.96 12.71
N GLN A 23 8.68 -9.61 12.57
CA GLN A 23 9.85 -9.30 13.40
C GLN A 23 10.55 -8.00 12.97
N HIS A 24 10.30 -7.54 11.74
CA HIS A 24 11.01 -6.40 11.15
C HIS A 24 10.27 -5.05 11.25
N TYR A 25 9.00 -5.06 11.65
CA TYR A 25 8.22 -3.84 11.85
C TYR A 25 7.25 -4.01 13.01
N LYS A 26 6.68 -2.90 13.45
CA LYS A 26 5.62 -2.86 14.46
C LYS A 26 4.42 -2.14 13.87
N ARG A 27 3.24 -2.39 14.43
CA ARG A 27 2.05 -1.59 14.11
C ARG A 27 2.40 -0.09 14.25
N PRO A 28 2.02 0.76 13.28
CA PRO A 28 2.23 2.21 13.36
C PRO A 28 1.65 2.80 14.65
N TYR A 29 2.33 3.79 15.24
CA TYR A 29 2.01 4.31 16.57
C TYR A 29 0.64 5.02 16.66
N PHE A 30 0.14 5.52 15.53
CA PHE A 30 -1.15 6.22 15.44
C PHE A 30 -2.33 5.26 15.24
N ILE A 31 -2.08 3.97 14.96
CA ILE A 31 -3.15 2.96 14.90
C ILE A 31 -3.46 2.53 16.35
N PRO A 32 -4.73 2.58 16.78
CA PRO A 32 -5.13 2.30 18.15
C PRO A 32 -4.59 0.98 18.70
N ALA A 33 -4.29 0.96 20.00
CA ALA A 33 -3.72 -0.22 20.64
C ALA A 33 -4.62 -1.46 20.56
N ILE A 34 -5.92 -1.20 20.55
CA ILE A 34 -6.99 -2.18 20.51
C ILE A 34 -7.28 -2.70 19.10
N SER A 35 -6.78 -2.03 18.06
CA SER A 35 -7.01 -2.48 16.68
C SER A 35 -6.26 -3.78 16.43
N GLU A 36 -6.99 -4.76 15.94
CA GLU A 36 -6.43 -6.00 15.44
C GLU A 36 -5.62 -5.67 14.18
N SER A 37 -4.48 -6.34 14.04
CA SER A 37 -3.74 -6.32 12.78
C SER A 37 -4.21 -7.54 11.99
N SER A 38 -4.56 -7.37 10.72
CA SER A 38 -5.01 -8.51 9.93
C SER A 38 -3.89 -9.56 9.85
N LYS A 39 -4.28 -10.82 9.64
CA LYS A 39 -3.32 -11.93 9.50
C LYS A 39 -2.42 -11.74 8.28
N MET A 40 -2.83 -10.89 7.34
CA MET A 40 -2.19 -10.69 6.05
C MET A 40 -1.29 -9.45 6.08
N ASP A 41 -0.02 -9.69 5.73
CA ASP A 41 0.93 -8.62 5.47
C ASP A 41 1.30 -8.65 3.99
N TRP A 42 1.46 -7.46 3.41
CA TRP A 42 1.87 -7.30 2.03
C TRP A 42 3.26 -6.70 1.95
N ILE A 43 4.07 -7.25 1.06
CA ILE A 43 5.30 -6.60 0.58
C ILE A 43 5.12 -6.26 -0.90
N PHE A 44 5.39 -5.00 -1.23
CA PHE A 44 5.37 -4.52 -2.60
C PHE A 44 6.79 -4.09 -2.97
N MET A 45 7.29 -4.65 -4.08
CA MET A 45 8.59 -4.29 -4.61
C MET A 45 8.45 -3.94 -6.09
N GLY A 46 9.04 -2.82 -6.51
CA GLY A 46 8.96 -2.39 -7.90
C GLY A 46 10.11 -1.50 -8.29
N VAL A 47 10.45 -1.54 -9.58
CA VAL A 47 11.44 -0.64 -10.20
C VAL A 47 10.78 0.70 -10.54
N PRO A 48 11.57 1.75 -10.81
CA PRO A 48 11.04 3.03 -11.27
C PRO A 48 10.05 2.92 -12.43
N GLY A 49 9.02 3.78 -12.40
CA GLY A 49 7.96 3.83 -13.39
C GLY A 49 6.62 3.38 -12.82
N HIS A 50 5.82 2.75 -13.68
CA HIS A 50 4.45 2.38 -13.36
C HIS A 50 4.39 1.36 -12.21
N GLY A 51 3.62 1.69 -11.17
CA GLY A 51 3.31 0.78 -10.07
C GLY A 51 1.97 0.08 -10.29
N ALA A 52 1.07 0.18 -9.31
CA ALA A 52 -0.30 -0.32 -9.46
C ALA A 52 -1.13 0.63 -10.33
N HIS A 53 -1.94 0.06 -11.24
CA HIS A 53 -2.94 0.81 -12.01
C HIS A 53 -4.07 1.33 -11.12
N MET A 54 -4.90 2.26 -11.63
CA MET A 54 -6.06 2.76 -10.90
C MET A 54 -7.05 1.63 -10.57
N HIS A 55 -7.27 1.36 -9.28
CA HIS A 55 -8.17 0.32 -8.78
C HIS A 55 -8.69 0.65 -7.37
N ILE A 56 -9.67 -0.13 -6.93
CA ILE A 56 -10.00 -0.32 -5.51
C ILE A 56 -9.55 -1.72 -5.11
N ASP A 57 -9.23 -1.89 -3.83
CA ASP A 57 -8.96 -3.20 -3.26
C ASP A 57 -10.27 -3.94 -2.92
N ASP A 58 -10.13 -5.24 -2.66
CA ASP A 58 -11.17 -6.11 -2.11
C ASP A 58 -10.60 -6.77 -0.84
N VAL A 59 -10.54 -5.98 0.23
CA VAL A 59 -10.02 -6.37 1.55
C VAL A 59 -11.07 -6.13 2.62
N ASP A 60 -10.89 -6.67 3.82
CA ASP A 60 -11.92 -6.59 4.87
C ASP A 60 -11.92 -5.20 5.53
N ASN A 61 -10.74 -4.63 5.72
CA ASN A 61 -10.53 -3.45 6.56
C ASN A 61 -9.67 -2.37 5.89
N PRO A 62 -9.70 -1.11 6.38
CA PRO A 62 -8.83 -0.06 5.89
C PRO A 62 -7.36 -0.46 5.98
N SER A 63 -6.56 0.05 5.04
CA SER A 63 -5.17 -0.36 4.86
C SER A 63 -4.18 0.75 5.20
N TRP A 64 -2.97 0.34 5.59
CA TRP A 64 -1.83 1.24 5.70
C TRP A 64 -0.64 0.67 4.91
N GLN A 65 0.19 1.56 4.36
CA GLN A 65 1.46 1.19 3.71
C GLN A 65 2.60 2.09 4.18
N ALA A 66 3.65 1.47 4.71
CA ALA A 66 4.91 2.12 5.09
C ALA A 66 5.94 2.00 3.97
N GLN A 67 6.52 3.13 3.56
CA GLN A 67 7.57 3.18 2.55
C GLN A 67 8.93 2.91 3.20
N ILE A 68 9.58 1.81 2.83
CA ILE A 68 10.86 1.39 3.40
C ILE A 68 12.03 1.91 2.56
N LYS A 69 11.92 1.81 1.23
CA LYS A 69 12.93 2.27 0.27
C LYS A 69 12.26 2.85 -0.97
N GLY A 70 12.89 3.80 -1.65
CA GLY A 70 12.35 4.45 -2.84
C GLY A 70 11.21 5.42 -2.51
N ILE A 71 10.65 6.06 -3.53
CA ILE A 71 9.61 7.08 -3.38
C ILE A 71 8.41 6.66 -4.22
N LYS A 72 7.21 6.75 -3.65
CA LYS A 72 5.97 6.38 -4.34
C LYS A 72 5.02 7.57 -4.40
N HIS A 73 4.63 7.95 -5.61
CA HIS A 73 3.53 8.87 -5.84
C HIS A 73 2.23 8.08 -5.87
N TRP A 74 1.25 8.53 -5.10
CA TRP A 74 -0.11 8.02 -5.04
C TRP A 74 -1.02 9.07 -5.65
N LYS A 75 -1.87 8.63 -6.57
CA LYS A 75 -2.99 9.43 -7.06
C LYS A 75 -4.28 8.74 -6.66
N LEU A 76 -5.14 9.50 -6.01
CA LEU A 76 -6.38 9.03 -5.40
C LEU A 76 -7.56 9.75 -6.06
N GLU A 77 -8.52 8.98 -6.54
CA GLU A 77 -9.76 9.49 -7.10
C GLU A 77 -10.91 9.24 -6.10
N PRO A 78 -11.86 10.19 -5.99
CA PRO A 78 -12.92 10.10 -5.00
C PRO A 78 -13.85 8.91 -5.25
N PRO A 79 -14.51 8.41 -4.20
CA PRO A 79 -15.53 7.38 -4.34
C PRO A 79 -16.71 7.90 -5.17
N ALA A 80 -17.43 6.97 -5.82
CA ALA A 80 -18.50 7.30 -6.77
C ALA A 80 -19.62 8.15 -6.14
N GLU A 81 -19.87 7.97 -4.85
CA GLU A 81 -20.89 8.65 -4.04
C GLU A 81 -20.70 10.16 -4.00
N CYS A 82 -19.46 10.66 -4.13
CA CYS A 82 -19.17 12.10 -4.12
C CYS A 82 -18.38 12.58 -5.34
N TYR A 83 -18.41 11.84 -6.45
CA TYR A 83 -17.60 12.12 -7.64
C TYR A 83 -17.69 13.56 -8.17
N TYR A 84 -18.87 14.20 -8.06
CA TYR A 84 -19.08 15.58 -8.54
C TYR A 84 -18.79 16.67 -7.49
N GLU A 85 -18.52 16.28 -6.24
CA GLU A 85 -18.32 17.20 -5.12
C GLU A 85 -16.90 17.12 -4.56
N CYS A 86 -16.35 15.92 -4.49
CA CYS A 86 -15.01 15.64 -4.01
C CYS A 86 -13.96 15.91 -5.10
N SER A 87 -12.76 16.32 -4.67
CA SER A 87 -11.60 16.47 -5.55
C SER A 87 -10.68 15.26 -5.46
N SER A 88 -9.92 15.00 -6.52
CA SER A 88 -8.81 14.06 -6.48
C SER A 88 -7.74 14.53 -5.49
N LEU A 89 -7.02 13.57 -4.93
CA LEU A 89 -5.93 13.81 -3.99
C LEU A 89 -4.65 13.15 -4.51
N GLU A 90 -3.51 13.74 -4.18
CA GLU A 90 -2.21 13.17 -4.50
C GLU A 90 -1.30 13.20 -3.28
N ALA A 91 -0.47 12.17 -3.14
CA ALA A 91 0.51 12.08 -2.06
C ALA A 91 1.83 11.51 -2.57
N ILE A 92 2.94 12.14 -2.20
CA ILE A 92 4.28 11.56 -2.41
C ILE A 92 4.73 10.99 -1.07
N VAL A 93 4.95 9.68 -1.03
CA VAL A 93 5.35 8.94 0.17
C VAL A 93 6.83 8.61 0.08
N TYR A 94 7.60 9.20 0.99
CA TYR A 94 9.05 9.04 1.12
C TYR A 94 9.41 7.93 2.11
N PRO A 95 10.65 7.39 2.08
CA PRO A 95 11.11 6.41 3.07
C PRO A 95 10.87 6.89 4.51
N GLY A 96 10.32 6.01 5.34
CA GLY A 96 9.95 6.29 6.74
C GLY A 96 8.55 6.89 6.91
N GLN A 97 7.86 7.25 5.83
CA GLN A 97 6.47 7.71 5.88
C GLN A 97 5.49 6.56 5.69
N ILE A 98 4.27 6.79 6.17
CA ILE A 98 3.17 5.83 6.14
C ILE A 98 1.96 6.54 5.56
N ILE A 99 1.32 5.93 4.56
CA ILE A 99 0.01 6.34 4.07
C ILE A 99 -1.04 5.40 4.66
N VAL A 100 -2.19 5.97 5.05
CA VAL A 100 -3.34 5.25 5.56
C VAL A 100 -4.53 5.61 4.69
N LEU A 101 -5.19 4.61 4.15
CA LEU A 101 -6.27 4.78 3.19
C LEU A 101 -7.26 3.62 3.31
N ASP A 102 -8.55 3.94 3.26
CA ASP A 102 -9.57 2.93 3.01
C ASP A 102 -9.55 2.58 1.50
N THR A 103 -8.74 1.58 1.14
CA THR A 103 -8.48 1.19 -0.24
C THR A 103 -9.67 0.50 -0.92
N ASN A 104 -10.69 0.10 -0.14
CA ASN A 104 -11.97 -0.40 -0.66
C ASN A 104 -12.87 0.74 -1.16
N LYS A 105 -12.64 1.98 -0.71
CA LYS A 105 -13.46 3.15 -1.07
C LYS A 105 -12.75 4.10 -2.03
N TRP A 106 -11.47 4.34 -1.82
CA TRP A 106 -10.70 5.28 -2.63
C TRP A 106 -10.03 4.56 -3.79
N PHE A 107 -10.39 4.95 -5.01
CA PHE A 107 -9.67 4.56 -6.20
C PHE A 107 -8.24 5.09 -6.11
N HIS A 108 -7.26 4.23 -6.36
CA HIS A 108 -5.87 4.61 -6.23
C HIS A 108 -4.99 3.99 -7.31
N GLU A 109 -4.02 4.76 -7.78
CA GLU A 109 -2.90 4.30 -8.58
C GLU A 109 -1.58 4.72 -7.95
N THR A 110 -0.51 4.00 -8.28
CA THR A 110 0.81 4.30 -7.75
C THR A 110 1.87 4.36 -8.84
N HIS A 111 2.81 5.28 -8.67
CA HIS A 111 3.95 5.44 -9.55
C HIS A 111 5.24 5.53 -8.73
N ILE A 112 6.24 4.73 -9.09
CA ILE A 112 7.53 4.68 -8.40
C ILE A 112 8.44 5.75 -9.01
N LEU A 113 8.84 6.71 -8.20
CA LEU A 113 9.68 7.84 -8.58
C LEU A 113 11.16 7.54 -8.36
N GLY A 114 12.02 8.25 -9.09
CA GLY A 114 13.48 8.17 -8.97
C GLY A 114 14.09 7.04 -9.79
N GLU A 115 15.26 6.55 -9.37
CA GLU A 115 16.03 5.51 -10.07
C GLU A 115 16.19 4.22 -9.24
N GLU A 116 15.70 4.23 -7.99
CA GLU A 116 15.88 3.14 -7.06
C GLU A 116 14.69 2.17 -7.02
N LEU A 117 14.97 0.94 -6.59
CA LEU A 117 13.94 -0.02 -6.19
C LEU A 117 13.09 0.56 -5.05
N SER A 118 11.77 0.55 -5.22
CA SER A 118 10.80 0.83 -4.17
C SER A 118 10.46 -0.44 -3.40
N ILE A 119 10.43 -0.34 -2.07
CA ILE A 119 9.98 -1.40 -1.17
C ILE A 119 8.97 -0.79 -0.20
N THR A 120 7.76 -1.33 -0.16
CA THR A 120 6.73 -0.97 0.82
C THR A 120 6.20 -2.20 1.54
N ILE A 121 5.84 -2.01 2.80
CA ILE A 121 5.12 -2.99 3.60
C ILE A 121 3.77 -2.43 3.98
N GLY A 122 2.74 -3.26 4.03
CA GLY A 122 1.42 -2.84 4.46
C GLY A 122 0.64 -3.98 5.10
N SER A 123 -0.44 -3.60 5.77
CA SER A 123 -1.42 -4.51 6.36
C SER A 123 -2.73 -3.75 6.56
N GLU A 124 -3.78 -4.45 6.94
CA GLU A 124 -5.04 -3.84 7.34
C GLU A 124 -5.05 -3.56 8.84
N TYR A 125 -6.02 -2.77 9.29
CA TYR A 125 -6.27 -2.51 10.69
C TYR A 125 -7.76 -2.35 10.99
N ASP A 126 -8.19 -2.87 12.13
CA ASP A 126 -9.55 -2.73 12.71
C ASP A 126 -9.55 -2.75 14.24
#